data_AF-A0A7X7U0Y4-F1
#
_entry.id   AF-A0A7X7U0Y4-F1
#
_cell.length_a   1.000
_cell.length_b   1.000
_cell.length_c   1.000
_cell.angle_alpha   90.00
_cell.angle_beta   90.00
_cell.angle_gamma   90.00
#
_symmetry.space_group_name_H-M   'P 1'
#
loop_
_entity.id
_entity.type
_entity.pdbx_description
1 polymer ?
#
loop_
_entity_poly.entity_id
_entity_poly.type
_entity_poly.pdbx_seq_one_letter_code
_entity_poly.pdbx_strand_id
1 'polypeptide(L)'
;MARTVTTTAVKRIITKGLTGWQAGKLVLQDMLDTCLGNAGVLTEADMAAIQQIRMEGADVRDYNTFMALCRGFHRGYMLAEWACKDACLQIGFLDQALEDAERRRTVELFESCGPHLVTRKQYGEIVAAQREKKLAFEFDLGYVIEERFYAIAPPEARTAIDEAGVDIESVADFIAAVPEAYRDLCERAIDQIHRLHADGKLPLVYDEKEAKEIRPLLTRWKTGRLSPEETMRLLDRLYVTGQTLYNCAEVPEWKAVVDRYQRHWFDDDERFRHAYAVLEECPEVWRDQNGHYKAPTHPGDWITRRRELLLGLIGHEGEAAKSVERVGAELRGQLGAAEHNVRLFLAVKAVLDTASDAVGLDIDGDGGLLAGPYDRLDAFIGLFNLHLEELKADRKHWQSCETRLEKALRMLPTIDVDRLRPSSDSLAQLKGETLDDARGDEWLSAKVWSLECGDGLAIKELMD
;
A
#
# COMPACT_ATOMS: atom_id res chain seq x y z
N MET A 1 -4.92 -41.39 1.90
CA MET A 1 -5.05 -42.81 1.52
C MET A 1 -5.87 -42.87 0.24
N ALA A 2 -5.65 -43.88 -0.61
CA ALA A 2 -6.13 -43.90 -1.98
C ALA A 2 -7.67 -44.01 -2.10
N ARG A 3 -8.29 -42.98 -2.70
CA ARG A 3 -9.60 -43.05 -3.38
C ARG A 3 -9.63 -44.30 -4.25
N THR A 4 -10.59 -45.21 -4.05
CA THR A 4 -11.04 -46.19 -5.06
C THR A 4 -12.15 -47.09 -4.53
N VAL A 5 -13.33 -46.52 -4.23
CA VAL A 5 -14.53 -47.34 -4.38
C VAL A 5 -14.85 -47.37 -5.88
N THR A 6 -14.30 -48.36 -6.58
CA THR A 6 -14.56 -48.54 -8.02
C THR A 6 -16.01 -48.98 -8.24
N THR A 7 -16.60 -48.64 -9.39
CA THR A 7 -17.95 -49.10 -9.78
C THR A 7 -18.10 -50.63 -9.66
N THR A 8 -17.00 -51.37 -9.87
CA THR A 8 -16.93 -52.82 -9.69
C THR A 8 -17.00 -53.24 -8.22
N ALA A 9 -16.36 -52.49 -7.30
CA ALA A 9 -16.46 -52.72 -5.86
C ALA A 9 -17.87 -52.42 -5.35
N VAL A 10 -18.50 -51.33 -5.80
CA VAL A 10 -19.88 -50.98 -5.46
C VAL A 10 -20.87 -52.07 -5.88
N LYS A 11 -20.81 -52.52 -7.14
CA LYS A 11 -21.68 -53.59 -7.63
C LYS A 11 -21.53 -54.89 -6.82
N ARG A 12 -20.31 -55.23 -6.42
CA ARG A 12 -20.02 -56.41 -5.59
C ARG A 12 -20.57 -56.27 -4.17
N ILE A 13 -20.58 -55.06 -3.62
CA ILE A 13 -21.15 -54.75 -2.31
C ILE A 13 -22.69 -54.83 -2.36
N ILE A 14 -23.32 -54.23 -3.37
CA ILE A 14 -24.79 -54.27 -3.55
C ILE A 14 -25.29 -55.72 -3.68
N THR A 15 -24.58 -56.58 -4.42
CA THR A 15 -24.98 -58.00 -4.58
C THR A 15 -24.89 -58.84 -3.30
N LYS A 16 -24.17 -58.41 -2.27
CA LYS A 16 -23.98 -59.17 -1.01
C LYS A 16 -25.01 -58.84 0.07
N GLY A 17 -25.91 -57.88 -0.20
CA GLY A 17 -26.80 -57.31 0.81
C GLY A 17 -26.09 -56.21 1.59
N LEU A 18 -26.81 -55.11 1.81
CA LEU A 18 -26.35 -53.93 2.53
C LEU A 18 -27.20 -53.74 3.78
N THR A 19 -26.57 -53.38 4.90
CA THR A 19 -27.32 -52.85 6.05
C THR A 19 -27.86 -51.45 5.71
N GLY A 20 -28.86 -50.99 6.45
CA GLY A 20 -29.43 -49.66 6.26
C GLY A 20 -28.38 -48.55 6.37
N TRP A 21 -27.45 -48.70 7.33
CA TRP A 21 -26.30 -47.82 7.50
C TRP A 21 -25.39 -47.78 6.27
N GLN A 22 -24.99 -48.95 5.76
CA GLN A 22 -24.06 -49.03 4.62
C GLN A 22 -24.71 -48.50 3.34
N ALA A 23 -25.99 -48.83 3.10
CA ALA A 23 -26.75 -48.31 1.98
C ALA A 23 -26.91 -46.78 2.05
N GLY A 24 -27.30 -46.26 3.22
CA GLY A 24 -27.48 -44.83 3.43
C GLY A 24 -26.19 -44.03 3.27
N LYS A 25 -25.08 -44.51 3.85
CA LYS A 25 -23.76 -43.89 3.73
C LYS A 25 -23.26 -43.86 2.29
N LEU A 26 -23.48 -44.94 1.53
CA LEU A 26 -23.09 -45.02 0.12
C LEU A 26 -23.82 -43.97 -0.73
N VAL A 27 -25.13 -43.80 -0.51
CA VAL A 27 -25.93 -42.77 -1.20
C VAL A 27 -25.47 -41.36 -0.79
N LEU A 28 -25.21 -41.13 0.49
CA LEU A 28 -24.74 -39.84 0.97
C LEU A 28 -23.36 -39.47 0.37
N GLN A 29 -22.42 -40.41 0.37
CA GLN A 29 -21.08 -40.21 -0.23
C GLN A 29 -21.19 -39.86 -1.72
N ASP A 30 -21.97 -40.63 -2.48
CA ASP A 30 -22.17 -40.40 -3.92
C ASP A 30 -22.81 -39.04 -4.24
N MET A 31 -23.80 -38.64 -3.42
CA MET A 31 -24.41 -37.32 -3.51
C MET A 31 -23.39 -36.20 -3.25
N LEU A 32 -22.55 -36.34 -2.21
CA LEU A 32 -21.52 -35.35 -1.89
C LEU A 32 -20.46 -35.26 -2.98
N ASP A 33 -19.99 -36.40 -3.50
CA ASP A 33 -19.05 -36.44 -4.61
C ASP A 33 -19.61 -35.69 -5.82
N THR A 34 -20.88 -35.91 -6.15
CA THR A 34 -21.57 -35.18 -7.23
C THR A 34 -21.68 -33.68 -6.94
N CYS A 35 -22.00 -33.29 -5.69
CA CYS A 35 -22.08 -31.87 -5.30
C CYS A 35 -20.71 -31.17 -5.39
N LEU A 36 -19.63 -31.88 -5.12
CA LEU A 36 -18.25 -31.39 -5.23
C LEU A 36 -17.72 -31.41 -6.67
N GLY A 37 -18.53 -31.81 -7.66
CA GLY A 37 -18.14 -31.89 -9.06
C GLY A 37 -17.28 -33.11 -9.41
N ASN A 38 -17.17 -34.10 -8.50
CA ASN A 38 -16.57 -35.39 -8.78
C ASN A 38 -17.58 -36.28 -9.54
N ALA A 39 -17.08 -37.29 -10.26
CA ALA A 39 -17.94 -38.26 -10.92
C ALA A 39 -18.59 -39.19 -9.88
N GLY A 40 -19.93 -39.19 -9.82
CA GLY A 40 -20.70 -40.15 -9.05
C GLY A 40 -20.39 -41.60 -9.47
N VAL A 41 -20.41 -42.50 -8.52
CA VAL A 41 -20.12 -43.93 -8.69
C VAL A 41 -21.42 -44.74 -8.87
N LEU A 42 -22.55 -44.24 -8.37
CA LEU A 42 -23.87 -44.88 -8.48
C LEU A 42 -24.58 -44.48 -9.77
N THR A 43 -25.08 -45.49 -10.50
CA THR A 43 -26.04 -45.26 -11.59
C THR A 43 -27.47 -45.20 -11.07
N GLU A 44 -28.42 -44.69 -11.88
CA GLU A 44 -29.85 -44.73 -11.55
C GLU A 44 -30.33 -46.16 -11.25
N ALA A 45 -29.79 -47.15 -11.96
CA ALA A 45 -30.10 -48.56 -11.73
C ALA A 45 -29.56 -49.05 -10.37
N ASP A 46 -28.38 -48.59 -9.95
CA ASP A 46 -27.81 -48.92 -8.64
C ASP A 46 -28.63 -48.27 -7.52
N MET A 47 -29.07 -47.03 -7.71
CA MET A 47 -29.96 -46.31 -6.79
C MET A 47 -31.31 -47.03 -6.63
N ALA A 48 -31.92 -47.46 -7.74
CA ALA A 48 -33.16 -48.24 -7.72
C ALA A 48 -32.97 -49.60 -7.02
N ALA A 49 -31.84 -50.27 -7.25
CA ALA A 49 -31.52 -51.53 -6.59
C ALA A 49 -31.38 -51.36 -5.07
N ILE A 50 -30.72 -50.30 -4.61
CA ILE A 50 -30.57 -49.97 -3.18
C ILE A 50 -31.94 -49.73 -2.53
N GLN A 51 -32.83 -48.99 -3.20
CA GLN A 51 -34.19 -48.71 -2.70
C GLN A 51 -35.08 -49.95 -2.62
N GLN A 52 -34.82 -50.96 -3.44
CA GLN A 52 -35.56 -52.23 -3.46
C GLN A 52 -35.03 -53.27 -2.45
N ILE A 53 -33.92 -52.99 -1.76
CA ILE A 53 -33.41 -53.86 -0.69
C ILE A 53 -34.46 -53.94 0.41
N ARG A 54 -34.90 -55.16 0.74
CA ARG A 54 -35.88 -55.40 1.80
C ARG A 54 -35.21 -55.19 3.15
N MET A 55 -35.32 -53.98 3.69
CA MET A 55 -34.82 -53.59 5.01
C MET A 55 -35.92 -53.77 6.07
N GLU A 56 -35.56 -54.18 7.28
CA GLU A 56 -36.49 -54.35 8.41
C GLU A 56 -35.91 -53.78 9.71
N GLY A 57 -36.78 -53.30 10.60
CA GLY A 57 -36.38 -52.88 11.95
C GLY A 57 -35.39 -51.71 11.99
N ALA A 58 -34.20 -51.95 12.54
CA ALA A 58 -33.16 -50.95 12.71
C ALA A 58 -32.59 -50.45 11.37
N ASP A 59 -32.49 -51.30 10.36
CA ASP A 59 -31.94 -50.92 9.04
C ASP A 59 -32.78 -49.85 8.35
N VAL A 60 -34.12 -49.93 8.43
CA VAL A 60 -35.01 -48.90 7.86
C VAL A 60 -34.78 -47.55 8.55
N ARG A 61 -34.55 -47.57 9.86
CA ARG A 61 -34.30 -46.36 10.65
C ARG A 61 -32.99 -45.71 10.24
N ASP A 62 -31.92 -46.50 10.17
CA ASP A 62 -30.59 -46.01 9.79
C ASP A 62 -30.61 -45.42 8.38
N TYR A 63 -31.20 -46.14 7.42
CA TYR A 63 -31.32 -45.66 6.04
C TYR A 63 -32.10 -44.34 5.96
N ASN A 64 -33.23 -44.22 6.68
CA ASN A 64 -34.02 -42.99 6.71
C ASN A 64 -33.27 -41.81 7.35
N THR A 65 -32.47 -42.04 8.39
CA THR A 65 -31.56 -41.03 8.96
C THR A 65 -30.59 -40.52 7.90
N PHE A 66 -29.97 -41.41 7.11
CA PHE A 66 -29.09 -41.00 6.01
C PHE A 66 -29.81 -40.22 4.92
N MET A 67 -31.07 -40.55 4.60
CA MET A 67 -31.85 -39.77 3.64
C MET A 67 -32.15 -38.36 4.15
N ALA A 68 -32.40 -38.20 5.46
CA ALA A 68 -32.54 -36.88 6.10
C ALA A 68 -31.20 -36.11 6.10
N LEU A 69 -30.09 -36.80 6.36
CA LEU A 69 -28.75 -36.23 6.21
C LEU A 69 -28.51 -35.76 4.77
N CYS A 70 -28.81 -36.57 3.75
CA CYS A 70 -28.65 -36.17 2.34
C CYS A 70 -29.34 -34.83 2.03
N ARG A 71 -30.61 -34.69 2.45
CA ARG A 71 -31.35 -33.43 2.28
C ARG A 71 -30.72 -32.27 3.06
N GLY A 72 -30.30 -32.52 4.30
CA GLY A 72 -29.60 -31.54 5.13
C GLY A 72 -28.28 -31.08 4.51
N PHE A 73 -27.45 -32.01 4.07
CA PHE A 73 -26.18 -31.73 3.40
C PHE A 73 -26.36 -30.93 2.13
N HIS A 74 -27.29 -31.33 1.26
CA HIS A 74 -27.56 -30.60 0.02
C HIS A 74 -28.02 -29.15 0.30
N ARG A 75 -29.00 -28.99 1.20
CA ARG A 75 -29.50 -27.66 1.59
C ARG A 75 -28.43 -26.81 2.27
N GLY A 76 -27.64 -27.41 3.16
CA GLY A 76 -26.56 -26.75 3.87
C GLY A 76 -25.45 -26.30 2.93
N TYR A 77 -25.04 -27.16 2.01
CA TYR A 77 -24.05 -26.81 0.99
C TYR A 77 -24.50 -25.59 0.16
N MET A 78 -25.74 -25.60 -0.33
CA MET A 78 -26.31 -24.48 -1.09
C MET A 78 -26.40 -23.19 -0.26
N LEU A 79 -26.84 -23.30 1.00
CA LEU A 79 -26.94 -22.16 1.91
C LEU A 79 -25.56 -21.55 2.20
N ALA A 80 -24.56 -22.40 2.49
CA ALA A 80 -23.20 -21.97 2.73
C ALA A 80 -22.58 -21.31 1.50
N GLU A 81 -22.77 -21.87 0.31
CA GLU A 81 -22.33 -21.27 -0.95
C GLU A 81 -22.92 -19.87 -1.17
N TRP A 82 -24.21 -19.69 -0.89
CA TRP A 82 -24.86 -18.37 -0.99
C TRP A 82 -24.35 -17.39 0.06
N ALA A 83 -24.29 -17.80 1.33
CA ALA A 83 -23.77 -16.96 2.40
C ALA A 83 -22.31 -16.53 2.13
N CYS A 84 -21.46 -17.46 1.67
CA CYS A 84 -20.09 -17.17 1.26
C CYS A 84 -20.05 -16.14 0.11
N LYS A 85 -20.86 -16.32 -0.94
CA LYS A 85 -20.91 -15.40 -2.09
C LYS A 85 -21.38 -14.00 -1.69
N ASP A 86 -22.43 -13.91 -0.87
CA ASP A 86 -22.95 -12.63 -0.40
C ASP A 86 -21.93 -11.92 0.50
N ALA A 87 -21.26 -12.64 1.41
CA ALA A 87 -20.16 -12.11 2.20
C ALA A 87 -19.02 -11.59 1.30
N CYS A 88 -18.55 -12.40 0.35
CA CYS A 88 -17.48 -12.00 -0.58
C CYS A 88 -17.86 -10.77 -1.41
N LEU A 89 -19.11 -10.68 -1.87
CA LEU A 89 -19.60 -9.54 -2.65
C LEU A 89 -19.61 -8.26 -1.82
N GLN A 90 -20.08 -8.33 -0.58
CA GLN A 90 -20.12 -7.19 0.34
C GLN A 90 -18.71 -6.75 0.76
N ILE A 91 -17.83 -7.69 1.11
CA ILE A 91 -16.42 -7.41 1.43
C ILE A 91 -15.72 -6.81 0.21
N GLY A 92 -15.88 -7.40 -0.97
CA GLY A 92 -15.27 -6.92 -2.21
C GLY A 92 -15.73 -5.51 -2.59
N PHE A 93 -16.97 -5.12 -2.28
CA PHE A 93 -17.43 -3.75 -2.48
C PHE A 93 -16.69 -2.74 -1.58
N LEU A 94 -16.47 -3.10 -0.32
CA LEU A 94 -15.71 -2.28 0.63
C LEU A 94 -14.23 -2.22 0.25
N ASP A 95 -13.66 -3.37 -0.14
CA ASP A 95 -12.28 -3.51 -0.57
C ASP A 95 -11.96 -2.66 -1.81
N GLN A 96 -12.83 -2.66 -2.82
CA GLN A 96 -12.68 -1.77 -3.98
C GLN A 96 -12.64 -0.28 -3.62
N ALA A 97 -13.31 0.14 -2.54
CA ALA A 97 -13.22 1.52 -2.07
C ALA A 97 -11.86 1.80 -1.40
N LEU A 98 -11.28 0.81 -0.72
CA LEU A 98 -9.91 0.88 -0.19
C LEU A 98 -8.87 0.91 -1.32
N GLU A 99 -9.02 0.08 -2.34
CA GLU A 99 -8.16 0.08 -3.54
C GLU A 99 -8.18 1.44 -4.26
N ASP A 100 -9.35 2.12 -4.34
CA ASP A 100 -9.44 3.45 -4.94
C ASP A 100 -8.62 4.47 -4.12
N ALA A 101 -8.60 4.36 -2.79
CA ALA A 101 -7.76 5.19 -1.93
C ALA A 101 -6.26 4.87 -2.09
N GLU A 102 -5.90 3.60 -2.18
CA GLU A 102 -4.51 3.17 -2.42
C GLU A 102 -4.00 3.62 -3.80
N ARG A 103 -4.82 3.47 -4.85
CA ARG A 103 -4.51 3.91 -6.20
C ARG A 103 -4.28 5.42 -6.25
N ARG A 104 -5.07 6.21 -5.50
CA ARG A 104 -4.83 7.65 -5.34
C ARG A 104 -3.44 7.90 -4.77
N ARG A 105 -3.07 7.25 -3.67
CA ARG A 105 -1.74 7.42 -3.04
C ARG A 105 -0.62 7.03 -4.00
N THR A 106 -0.78 5.96 -4.76
CA THR A 106 0.19 5.56 -5.78
C THR A 106 0.37 6.66 -6.84
N VAL A 107 -0.72 7.26 -7.31
CA VAL A 107 -0.65 8.38 -8.26
C VAL A 107 -0.03 9.64 -7.64
N GLU A 108 -0.37 9.98 -6.39
CA GLU A 108 0.27 11.09 -5.68
C GLU A 108 1.78 10.90 -5.54
N LEU A 109 2.26 9.67 -5.31
CA LEU A 109 3.69 9.38 -5.31
C LEU A 109 4.32 9.71 -6.66
N PHE A 110 3.72 9.27 -7.77
CA PHE A 110 4.22 9.60 -9.10
C PHE A 110 4.16 11.11 -9.41
N GLU A 111 3.11 11.80 -8.97
CA GLU A 111 2.99 13.26 -9.08
C GLU A 111 4.10 13.97 -8.29
N SER A 112 4.48 13.46 -7.12
CA SER A 112 5.52 14.04 -6.27
C SER A 112 6.94 13.90 -6.84
N CYS A 113 7.17 12.92 -7.71
CA CYS A 113 8.45 12.72 -8.37
C CYS A 113 8.62 13.52 -9.67
N GLY A 114 7.51 14.02 -10.25
CA GLY A 114 7.51 14.74 -11.53
C GLY A 114 7.97 16.20 -11.43
N PRO A 115 8.36 16.83 -12.55
CA PRO A 115 8.59 18.26 -12.56
C PRO A 115 7.26 19.01 -12.36
N HIS A 116 7.29 20.08 -11.56
CA HIS A 116 6.16 20.96 -11.38
C HIS A 116 5.94 21.80 -12.64
N LEU A 117 4.71 21.82 -13.13
CA LEU A 117 4.32 22.64 -14.27
C LEU A 117 4.12 24.09 -13.82
N VAL A 118 4.81 25.01 -14.47
CA VAL A 118 4.74 26.45 -14.19
C VAL A 118 4.64 27.25 -15.49
N THR A 119 4.06 28.44 -15.42
CA THR A 119 4.12 29.36 -16.58
C THR A 119 5.52 29.98 -16.68
N ARG A 120 5.87 30.50 -17.87
CA ARG A 120 7.12 31.26 -18.05
C ARG A 120 7.28 32.41 -17.05
N LYS A 121 6.19 33.11 -16.74
CA LYS A 121 6.16 34.19 -15.75
C LYS A 121 6.50 33.67 -14.35
N GLN A 122 5.80 32.62 -13.91
CA GLN A 122 6.01 32.02 -12.60
C GLN A 122 7.42 31.45 -12.43
N TYR A 123 7.95 30.79 -13.46
CA TYR A 123 9.35 30.33 -13.46
C TYR A 123 10.33 31.51 -13.30
N GLY A 124 10.10 32.61 -14.01
CA GLY A 124 10.90 33.83 -13.86
C GLY A 124 10.89 34.39 -12.44
N GLU A 125 9.74 34.38 -11.76
CA GLU A 125 9.61 34.80 -10.36
C GLU A 125 10.38 33.87 -9.41
N ILE A 126 10.33 32.55 -9.63
CA ILE A 126 11.08 31.55 -8.85
C ILE A 126 12.59 31.76 -9.04
N VAL A 127 13.05 31.92 -10.27
CA VAL A 127 14.46 32.19 -10.59
C VAL A 127 14.92 33.51 -9.96
N ALA A 128 14.11 34.57 -10.06
CA ALA A 128 14.43 35.86 -9.47
C ALA A 128 14.53 35.78 -7.93
N ALA A 129 13.62 35.05 -7.28
CA ALA A 129 13.65 34.82 -5.85
C ALA A 129 14.89 34.02 -5.42
N GLN A 130 15.26 32.97 -6.15
CA GLN A 130 16.49 32.23 -5.85
C GLN A 130 17.74 33.08 -6.06
N ARG A 131 17.75 33.89 -7.12
CA ARG A 131 18.83 34.82 -7.44
C ARG A 131 19.05 35.84 -6.32
N GLU A 132 17.98 36.40 -5.77
CA GLU A 132 18.06 37.32 -4.63
C GLU A 132 18.72 36.64 -3.41
N LYS A 133 18.28 35.43 -3.05
CA LYS A 133 18.91 34.66 -1.98
C LYS A 133 20.38 34.36 -2.26
N LYS A 134 20.73 33.95 -3.49
CA LYS A 134 22.12 33.68 -3.89
C LYS A 134 23.01 34.92 -3.83
N LEU A 135 22.50 36.08 -4.21
CA LEU A 135 23.25 37.35 -4.10
C LEU A 135 23.54 37.72 -2.64
N ALA A 136 22.61 37.45 -1.74
CA ALA A 136 22.77 37.69 -0.30
C ALA A 136 23.60 36.61 0.40
N PHE A 137 23.80 35.44 -0.21
CA PHE A 137 24.49 34.32 0.38
C PHE A 137 26.01 34.56 0.50
N GLU A 138 26.60 34.04 1.57
CA GLU A 138 28.03 34.05 1.82
C GLU A 138 28.62 32.71 1.37
N PHE A 139 29.32 32.70 0.24
CA PHE A 139 29.94 31.50 -0.30
C PHE A 139 31.29 31.28 0.36
N ASP A 140 31.55 30.04 0.78
CA ASP A 140 32.88 29.63 1.24
C ASP A 140 33.92 29.84 0.14
N LEU A 141 35.09 30.35 0.52
CA LEU A 141 36.15 30.69 -0.41
C LEU A 141 36.73 29.45 -1.10
N GLY A 142 36.61 28.28 -0.48
CA GLY A 142 36.92 27.01 -1.10
C GLY A 142 36.05 26.69 -2.29
N TYR A 143 34.73 26.82 -2.13
CA TYR A 143 33.79 26.68 -3.24
C TYR A 143 34.04 27.73 -4.34
N VAL A 144 34.47 28.94 -3.96
CA VAL A 144 34.89 29.98 -4.93
C VAL A 144 36.11 29.56 -5.75
N ILE A 145 37.10 28.93 -5.10
CA ILE A 145 38.30 28.41 -5.76
C ILE A 145 37.95 27.22 -6.66
N GLU A 146 37.06 26.34 -6.23
CA GLU A 146 36.59 25.20 -7.02
C GLU A 146 35.90 25.67 -8.31
N GLU A 147 34.92 26.56 -8.23
CA GLU A 147 34.24 27.10 -9.43
C GLU A 147 35.23 27.84 -10.33
N ARG A 148 36.23 28.52 -9.74
CA ARG A 148 37.29 29.17 -10.52
C ARG A 148 38.15 28.15 -11.25
N PHE A 149 38.50 27.05 -10.61
CA PHE A 149 39.25 25.96 -11.23
C PHE A 149 38.48 25.39 -12.41
N TYR A 150 37.19 25.05 -12.24
CA TYR A 150 36.39 24.52 -13.35
C TYR A 150 36.19 25.50 -14.50
N ALA A 151 36.23 26.81 -14.24
CA ALA A 151 36.14 27.83 -15.28
C ALA A 151 37.41 27.90 -16.16
N ILE A 152 38.58 27.53 -15.62
CA ILE A 152 39.87 27.59 -16.34
C ILE A 152 40.41 26.22 -16.76
N ALA A 153 39.90 25.14 -16.17
CA ALA A 153 40.28 23.77 -16.46
C ALA A 153 39.50 23.21 -17.65
N PRO A 154 40.08 22.24 -18.39
CA PRO A 154 39.36 21.55 -19.44
C PRO A 154 38.25 20.67 -18.83
N PRO A 155 37.13 20.41 -19.55
CA PRO A 155 35.99 19.65 -19.02
C PRO A 155 36.35 18.27 -18.43
N GLU A 156 37.38 17.62 -18.98
CA GLU A 156 37.90 16.33 -18.54
C GLU A 156 38.42 16.36 -17.09
N ALA A 157 38.88 17.52 -16.60
CA ALA A 157 39.32 17.67 -15.22
C ALA A 157 38.15 17.53 -14.24
N ARG A 158 36.98 18.09 -14.60
CA ARG A 158 35.76 17.95 -13.79
C ARG A 158 35.29 16.50 -13.77
N THR A 159 35.25 15.85 -14.93
CA THR A 159 34.87 14.43 -15.01
C THR A 159 35.78 13.53 -14.17
N ALA A 160 37.10 13.77 -14.19
CA ALA A 160 38.04 12.98 -13.40
C ALA A 160 37.85 13.16 -11.87
N ILE A 161 37.48 14.35 -11.42
CA ILE A 161 37.16 14.62 -10.00
C ILE A 161 35.83 13.96 -9.62
N ASP A 162 34.80 14.10 -10.46
CA ASP A 162 33.49 13.47 -10.25
C ASP A 162 33.61 11.92 -10.20
N GLU A 163 34.44 11.32 -11.06
CA GLU A 163 34.70 9.87 -11.09
C GLU A 163 35.52 9.36 -9.90
N ALA A 164 36.30 10.23 -9.25
CA ALA A 164 37.05 9.87 -8.06
C ALA A 164 36.14 9.61 -6.85
N GLY A 165 34.90 10.10 -6.87
CA GLY A 165 33.88 9.84 -5.86
C GLY A 165 34.27 10.35 -4.46
N VAL A 166 35.12 11.37 -4.39
CA VAL A 166 35.53 12.01 -3.14
C VAL A 166 34.42 12.95 -2.70
N ASP A 167 33.99 12.83 -1.45
CA ASP A 167 33.08 13.80 -0.83
C ASP A 167 33.89 15.04 -0.46
N ILE A 168 33.65 16.15 -1.15
CA ILE A 168 34.43 17.39 -1.01
C ILE A 168 33.72 18.26 0.03
N GLU A 169 34.21 18.23 1.27
CA GLU A 169 33.69 19.07 2.36
C GLU A 169 34.60 20.26 2.69
N SER A 170 35.83 20.28 2.17
CA SER A 170 36.83 21.32 2.41
C SER A 170 37.71 21.60 1.20
N VAL A 171 38.47 22.70 1.25
CA VAL A 171 39.50 23.01 0.24
C VAL A 171 40.58 21.94 0.19
N ALA A 172 40.90 21.34 1.34
CA ALA A 172 41.88 20.27 1.40
C ALA A 172 41.43 19.03 0.63
N ASP A 173 40.15 18.65 0.77
CA ASP A 173 39.56 17.52 0.06
C ASP A 173 39.51 17.78 -1.44
N PHE A 174 39.11 19.00 -1.84
CA PHE A 174 39.12 19.41 -3.24
C PHE A 174 40.51 19.31 -3.86
N ILE A 175 41.52 19.92 -3.23
CA ILE A 175 42.90 19.91 -3.73
C ILE A 175 43.46 18.48 -3.82
N ALA A 176 43.11 17.61 -2.86
CA ALA A 176 43.51 16.21 -2.88
C ALA A 176 42.81 15.41 -4.00
N ALA A 177 41.57 15.79 -4.36
CA ALA A 177 40.82 15.16 -5.43
C ALA A 177 41.28 15.61 -6.84
N VAL A 178 41.91 16.78 -6.97
CA VAL A 178 42.45 17.27 -8.24
C VAL A 178 43.55 16.33 -8.76
N PRO A 179 43.40 15.75 -9.97
CA PRO A 179 44.44 14.90 -10.55
C PRO A 179 45.76 15.64 -10.73
N GLU A 180 46.89 14.91 -10.59
CA GLU A 180 48.24 15.49 -10.69
C GLU A 180 48.45 16.30 -11.97
N ALA A 181 47.86 15.85 -13.09
CA ALA A 181 47.93 16.53 -14.39
C ALA A 181 47.31 17.94 -14.40
N TYR A 182 46.47 18.28 -13.42
CA TYR A 182 45.76 19.55 -13.32
C TYR A 182 46.14 20.36 -12.06
N ARG A 183 47.14 19.92 -11.28
CA ARG A 183 47.58 20.60 -10.04
C ARG A 183 47.98 22.06 -10.29
N ASP A 184 48.74 22.33 -11.36
CA ASP A 184 49.13 23.69 -11.75
C ASP A 184 47.94 24.62 -12.01
N LEU A 185 46.82 24.07 -12.51
CA LEU A 185 45.60 24.85 -12.75
C LEU A 185 44.90 25.17 -11.42
N CYS A 186 44.91 24.23 -10.47
CA CYS A 186 44.38 24.46 -9.12
C CYS A 186 45.19 25.54 -8.38
N GLU A 187 46.52 25.47 -8.43
CA GLU A 187 47.41 26.51 -7.87
C GLU A 187 47.14 27.87 -8.51
N ARG A 188 46.98 27.91 -9.84
CA ARG A 188 46.59 29.14 -10.55
C ARG A 188 45.24 29.69 -10.12
N ALA A 189 44.25 28.85 -9.83
CA ALA A 189 42.94 29.29 -9.35
C ALA A 189 43.07 29.95 -7.97
N ILE A 190 43.77 29.29 -7.03
CA ILE A 190 44.07 29.82 -5.69
C ILE A 190 44.79 31.16 -5.79
N ASP A 191 45.83 31.25 -6.62
CA ASP A 191 46.61 32.48 -6.81
C ASP A 191 45.81 33.62 -7.45
N GLN A 192 44.85 33.31 -8.33
CA GLN A 192 43.96 34.32 -8.90
C GLN A 192 43.01 34.87 -7.84
N ILE A 193 42.38 34.01 -7.04
CA ILE A 193 41.49 34.42 -5.96
C ILE A 193 42.26 35.20 -4.89
N HIS A 194 43.45 34.74 -4.51
CA HIS A 194 44.32 35.44 -3.56
C HIS A 194 44.70 36.85 -4.07
N ARG A 195 45.07 37.00 -5.34
CA ARG A 195 45.37 38.31 -5.94
C ARG A 195 44.16 39.23 -5.92
N LEU A 196 42.98 38.72 -6.27
CA LEU A 196 41.73 39.50 -6.23
C LEU A 196 41.41 40.00 -4.83
N HIS A 197 41.68 39.19 -3.80
CA HIS A 197 41.57 39.63 -2.42
C HIS A 197 42.61 40.70 -2.05
N ALA A 198 43.88 40.48 -2.39
CA ALA A 198 44.98 41.41 -2.11
C ALA A 198 44.74 42.79 -2.77
N ASP A 199 44.20 42.80 -3.99
CA ASP A 199 43.84 44.00 -4.75
C ASP A 199 42.55 44.68 -4.25
N GLY A 200 41.87 44.10 -3.26
CA GLY A 200 40.62 44.62 -2.69
C GLY A 200 39.39 44.44 -3.58
N LYS A 201 39.49 43.69 -4.68
CA LYS A 201 38.38 43.41 -5.61
C LYS A 201 37.43 42.33 -5.10
N LEU A 202 37.95 41.42 -4.25
CA LEU A 202 37.17 40.44 -3.50
C LEU A 202 37.31 40.70 -1.99
N PRO A 203 36.46 41.56 -1.40
CA PRO A 203 36.34 41.67 0.05
C PRO A 203 35.90 40.33 0.64
N LEU A 204 36.68 39.85 1.62
CA LEU A 204 36.39 38.62 2.35
C LEU A 204 35.64 38.93 3.64
N VAL A 205 34.71 38.05 3.97
CA VAL A 205 33.92 38.01 5.20
C VAL A 205 34.36 36.81 6.03
N TYR A 206 34.25 36.90 7.35
CA TYR A 206 34.55 35.81 8.28
C TYR A 206 33.76 36.01 9.58
N ASP A 207 33.57 34.94 10.38
CA ASP A 207 32.87 35.03 11.66
C ASP A 207 33.66 35.94 12.63
N GLU A 208 33.00 36.95 13.18
CA GLU A 208 33.59 37.87 14.15
C GLU A 208 34.03 37.18 15.45
N LYS A 209 33.44 36.04 15.80
CA LYS A 209 33.90 35.21 16.95
C LYS A 209 35.31 34.69 16.73
N GLU A 210 35.68 34.48 15.47
CA GLU A 210 36.95 33.92 15.01
C GLU A 210 37.94 34.99 14.56
N ALA A 211 37.53 36.27 14.55
CA ALA A 211 38.32 37.39 14.08
C ALA A 211 39.72 37.50 14.71
N LYS A 212 39.86 37.11 15.99
CA LYS A 212 41.15 37.16 16.70
C LYS A 212 42.19 36.21 16.10
N GLU A 213 41.76 35.09 15.53
CA GLU A 213 42.61 34.09 14.89
C GLU A 213 42.78 34.37 13.39
N ILE A 214 41.70 34.76 12.72
CA ILE A 214 41.67 34.96 11.26
C ILE A 214 42.43 36.23 10.84
N ARG A 215 42.32 37.35 11.57
CA ARG A 215 42.96 38.63 11.19
C ARG A 215 44.49 38.56 11.07
N PRO A 216 45.23 37.94 12.02
CA PRO A 216 46.66 37.73 11.87
C PRO A 216 47.02 36.85 10.65
N LEU A 217 46.24 35.79 10.40
CA LEU A 217 46.46 34.90 9.27
C LEU A 217 46.20 35.62 7.94
N LEU A 218 45.13 36.39 7.81
CA LEU A 218 44.85 37.24 6.63
C LEU A 218 45.97 38.23 6.35
N THR A 219 46.55 38.85 7.38
CA THR A 219 47.66 39.79 7.24
C THR A 219 48.93 39.09 6.73
N ARG A 220 49.19 37.87 7.22
CA ARG A 220 50.29 37.01 6.74
C ARG A 220 50.03 36.48 5.34
N TRP A 221 48.78 36.21 4.99
CA TRP A 221 48.38 35.75 3.66
C TRP A 221 48.69 36.79 2.60
N LYS A 222 48.27 38.05 2.83
CA LYS A 222 48.57 39.20 1.95
C LYS A 222 50.06 39.42 1.69
N THR A 223 50.92 38.98 2.61
CA THR A 223 52.39 39.11 2.49
C THR A 223 53.07 37.82 2.01
N GLY A 224 52.31 36.77 1.68
CA GLY A 224 52.81 35.49 1.17
C GLY A 224 53.57 34.65 2.20
N ARG A 225 53.26 34.79 3.50
CA ARG A 225 54.03 34.18 4.62
C ARG A 225 53.28 33.08 5.39
N LEU A 226 52.25 32.48 4.80
CA LEU A 226 51.54 31.33 5.38
C LEU A 226 52.14 30.02 4.87
N SER A 227 52.16 28.99 5.72
CA SER A 227 52.42 27.62 5.25
C SER A 227 51.21 27.09 4.49
N PRO A 228 51.38 26.05 3.63
CA PRO A 228 50.26 25.41 2.92
C PRO A 228 49.13 24.96 3.85
N GLU A 229 49.45 24.37 5.00
CA GLU A 229 48.46 23.91 5.98
C GLU A 229 47.72 25.08 6.64
N GLU A 230 48.42 26.19 6.92
CA GLU A 230 47.79 27.40 7.45
C GLU A 230 46.91 28.08 6.41
N THR A 231 47.28 28.03 5.13
CA THR A 231 46.46 28.54 4.02
C THR A 231 45.17 27.75 3.87
N MET A 232 45.23 26.41 3.84
CA MET A 232 44.03 25.58 3.73
C MET A 232 43.02 25.86 4.86
N ARG A 233 43.50 25.84 6.12
CA ARG A 233 42.66 26.16 7.30
C ARG A 233 42.07 27.56 7.27
N LEU A 234 42.77 28.52 6.64
CA LEU A 234 42.28 29.88 6.50
C LEU A 234 41.20 29.95 5.43
N LEU A 235 41.37 29.28 4.29
CA LEU A 235 40.42 29.29 3.18
C LEU A 235 39.05 28.76 3.60
N ASP A 236 38.99 27.67 4.37
CA ASP A 236 37.74 27.06 4.87
C ASP A 236 36.97 27.95 5.89
N ARG A 237 37.56 29.10 6.29
CA ARG A 237 36.98 30.04 7.28
C ARG A 237 36.65 31.39 6.66
N LEU A 238 36.83 31.54 5.35
CA LEU A 238 36.66 32.79 4.63
C LEU A 238 35.49 32.67 3.67
N TYR A 239 34.73 33.75 3.58
CA TYR A 239 33.54 33.81 2.76
C TYR A 239 33.56 35.01 1.84
N VAL A 240 32.80 34.95 0.76
CA VAL A 240 32.55 36.07 -0.15
C VAL A 240 31.07 36.13 -0.44
N THR A 241 30.49 37.33 -0.38
CA THR A 241 29.08 37.51 -0.71
C THR A 241 28.84 37.25 -2.21
N GLY A 242 27.73 36.60 -2.53
CA GLY A 242 27.31 36.36 -3.91
C GLY A 242 27.24 37.64 -4.73
N GLN A 243 26.80 38.74 -4.11
CA GLN A 243 26.76 40.07 -4.74
C GLN A 243 28.15 40.57 -5.18
N THR A 244 29.18 40.30 -4.39
CA THR A 244 30.56 40.66 -4.70
C THR A 244 31.06 39.82 -5.87
N LEU A 245 30.85 38.50 -5.82
CA LEU A 245 31.24 37.57 -6.88
C LEU A 245 30.55 37.91 -8.21
N TYR A 246 29.25 38.19 -8.18
CA TYR A 246 28.46 38.57 -9.36
C TYR A 246 28.95 39.85 -10.05
N ASN A 247 29.43 40.82 -9.26
CA ASN A 247 29.92 42.11 -9.77
C ASN A 247 31.39 42.08 -10.21
N CYS A 248 32.15 41.06 -9.83
CA CYS A 248 33.57 40.97 -10.13
C CYS A 248 33.80 40.50 -11.57
N ALA A 249 34.31 41.39 -12.42
CA ALA A 249 34.54 41.11 -13.84
C ALA A 249 35.62 40.03 -14.11
N GLU A 250 36.50 39.78 -13.14
CA GLU A 250 37.62 38.83 -13.27
C GLU A 250 37.22 37.37 -12.95
N VAL A 251 36.03 37.17 -12.37
CA VAL A 251 35.40 35.87 -12.11
C VAL A 251 34.01 35.78 -12.78
N PRO A 252 33.93 35.91 -14.13
CA PRO A 252 32.66 36.03 -14.85
C PRO A 252 31.73 34.81 -14.73
N GLU A 253 32.26 33.63 -14.39
CA GLU A 253 31.53 32.39 -14.15
C GLU A 253 30.43 32.55 -13.09
N TRP A 254 30.64 33.41 -12.10
CA TRP A 254 29.70 33.64 -11.00
C TRP A 254 28.37 34.27 -11.43
N LYS A 255 28.34 34.97 -12.56
CA LYS A 255 27.07 35.44 -13.13
C LYS A 255 26.17 34.28 -13.52
N ALA A 256 26.74 33.26 -14.18
CA ALA A 256 25.99 32.08 -14.57
C ALA A 256 25.56 31.25 -13.36
N VAL A 257 26.42 31.10 -12.34
CA VAL A 257 26.08 30.39 -11.08
C VAL A 257 24.91 31.05 -10.36
N VAL A 258 24.92 32.38 -10.27
CA VAL A 258 23.88 33.16 -9.58
C VAL A 258 22.56 33.21 -10.37
N ASP A 259 22.61 33.39 -11.69
CA ASP A 259 21.41 33.51 -12.52
C ASP A 259 20.75 32.16 -12.84
N ARG A 260 21.49 31.05 -12.75
CA ARG A 260 20.97 29.71 -13.03
C ARG A 260 20.13 29.19 -11.85
N TYR A 261 18.97 28.62 -12.16
CA TYR A 261 18.21 27.84 -11.19
C TYR A 261 18.97 26.56 -10.80
N GLN A 262 19.12 26.34 -9.49
CA GLN A 262 19.68 25.12 -8.92
C GLN A 262 18.69 24.53 -7.92
N ARG A 263 18.27 23.30 -8.17
CA ARG A 263 17.43 22.53 -7.24
C ARG A 263 18.23 22.25 -5.96
N HIS A 264 17.58 22.31 -4.80
CA HIS A 264 18.15 22.04 -3.47
C HIS A 264 19.22 23.02 -2.95
N TRP A 265 19.37 24.19 -3.58
CA TRP A 265 20.33 25.20 -3.10
C TRP A 265 19.89 25.86 -1.77
N PHE A 266 18.58 25.91 -1.51
CA PHE A 266 17.96 26.52 -0.34
C PHE A 266 16.78 25.66 0.10
N ASP A 267 17.07 24.60 0.84
CA ASP A 267 16.06 23.64 1.26
C ASP A 267 15.03 24.22 2.23
N ASP A 268 15.21 25.42 2.77
CA ASP A 268 14.21 26.10 3.61
C ASP A 268 12.96 26.57 2.84
N ASP A 269 13.04 26.68 1.52
CA ASP A 269 11.98 27.22 0.67
C ASP A 269 11.53 26.17 -0.35
N GLU A 270 10.28 25.73 -0.24
CA GLU A 270 9.72 24.67 -1.08
C GLU A 270 9.88 24.95 -2.58
N ARG A 271 9.89 26.22 -3.00
CA ARG A 271 10.07 26.61 -4.41
C ARG A 271 11.43 26.19 -4.98
N PHE A 272 12.41 25.87 -4.16
CA PHE A 272 13.75 25.48 -4.61
C PHE A 272 13.99 23.97 -4.56
N ARG A 273 12.98 23.18 -4.13
CA ARG A 273 13.09 21.72 -3.99
C ARG A 273 12.64 20.93 -5.23
N HIS A 274 12.03 21.60 -6.21
CA HIS A 274 11.37 20.95 -7.34
C HIS A 274 12.12 21.13 -8.65
N ALA A 275 12.01 20.14 -9.53
CA ALA A 275 12.27 20.38 -10.96
C ALA A 275 11.07 21.11 -11.56
N TYR A 276 11.28 21.98 -12.54
CA TYR A 276 10.22 22.74 -13.19
C TYR A 276 10.14 22.44 -14.68
N ALA A 277 8.92 22.22 -15.16
CA ALA A 277 8.58 22.16 -16.58
C ALA A 277 7.84 23.46 -16.95
N VAL A 278 8.41 24.23 -17.86
CA VAL A 278 7.93 25.58 -18.20
C VAL A 278 6.98 25.51 -19.39
N LEU A 279 5.75 25.96 -19.19
CA LEU A 279 4.78 26.20 -20.25
C LEU A 279 5.04 27.58 -20.86
N GLU A 280 5.63 27.59 -22.06
CA GLU A 280 5.89 28.83 -22.81
C GLU A 280 4.59 29.54 -23.21
N GLU A 281 3.60 28.79 -23.68
CA GLU A 281 2.26 29.30 -24.03
C GLU A 281 1.17 28.57 -23.24
N CYS A 282 0.84 29.07 -22.04
CA CYS A 282 -0.24 28.51 -21.22
C CYS A 282 -1.61 29.09 -21.64
N PRO A 283 -2.65 28.31 -21.97
CA PRO A 283 -4.00 28.83 -22.23
C PRO A 283 -4.58 29.64 -21.05
N GLU A 284 -5.36 30.70 -21.32
CA GLU A 284 -5.98 31.53 -20.27
C GLU A 284 -6.85 30.72 -19.30
N VAL A 285 -7.52 29.67 -19.80
CA VAL A 285 -8.33 28.76 -18.99
C VAL A 285 -7.52 28.03 -17.93
N TRP A 286 -6.20 27.89 -18.09
CA TRP A 286 -5.27 27.26 -17.12
C TRP A 286 -4.39 28.29 -16.40
N ARG A 287 -4.75 29.57 -16.46
CA ARG A 287 -4.10 30.62 -15.67
C ARG A 287 -5.00 31.03 -14.50
N ASP A 288 -4.37 31.30 -13.36
CA ASP A 288 -5.02 32.01 -12.25
C ASP A 288 -4.99 33.54 -12.47
N GLN A 289 -5.44 34.30 -11.47
CA GLN A 289 -5.45 35.77 -11.53
C GLN A 289 -4.05 36.39 -11.61
N ASN A 290 -3.02 35.67 -11.16
CA ASN A 290 -1.62 36.11 -11.18
C ASN A 290 -0.92 35.70 -12.49
N GLY A 291 -1.56 34.93 -13.35
CA GLY A 291 -0.96 34.34 -14.55
C GLY A 291 -0.08 33.11 -14.25
N HIS A 292 -0.21 32.53 -13.06
CA HIS A 292 0.41 31.26 -12.69
C HIS A 292 -0.41 30.10 -13.24
N TYR A 293 0.24 28.94 -13.37
CA TYR A 293 -0.44 27.75 -13.84
C TYR A 293 -1.43 27.29 -12.77
N LYS A 294 -2.72 27.30 -13.09
CA LYS A 294 -3.72 26.58 -12.31
C LYS A 294 -3.91 25.22 -12.98
N ALA A 295 -3.42 24.19 -12.31
CA ALA A 295 -3.58 22.83 -12.79
C ALA A 295 -5.08 22.50 -12.94
N PRO A 296 -5.47 21.65 -13.91
CA PRO A 296 -6.71 20.90 -13.75
C PRO A 296 -6.63 20.09 -12.45
N THR A 297 -7.78 19.75 -11.87
CA THR A 297 -7.89 18.93 -10.66
C THR A 297 -6.91 17.75 -10.71
N HIS A 298 -6.11 17.57 -9.66
CA HIS A 298 -5.03 16.57 -9.61
C HIS A 298 -5.56 15.20 -10.01
N PRO A 299 -4.89 14.44 -10.91
CA PRO A 299 -5.29 13.08 -11.24
C PRO A 299 -5.64 12.22 -10.02
N GLY A 300 -4.87 12.35 -8.92
CA GLY A 300 -5.18 11.75 -7.61
C GLY A 300 -6.60 12.03 -7.08
N ASP A 301 -7.11 13.25 -7.27
CA ASP A 301 -8.45 13.65 -6.85
C ASP A 301 -9.56 13.01 -7.70
N TRP A 302 -9.29 12.62 -8.95
CA TRP A 302 -10.28 11.94 -9.80
C TRP A 302 -10.51 10.49 -9.40
N ILE A 303 -9.49 9.85 -8.83
CA ILE A 303 -9.51 8.42 -8.52
C ILE A 303 -10.58 8.11 -7.46
N THR A 304 -10.60 8.89 -6.37
CA THR A 304 -11.59 8.72 -5.30
C THR A 304 -12.95 9.33 -5.65
N ARG A 305 -13.00 10.32 -6.57
CA ARG A 305 -14.21 11.09 -6.89
C ARG A 305 -15.39 10.22 -7.29
N ARG A 306 -15.17 9.18 -8.11
CA ARG A 306 -16.24 8.28 -8.54
C ARG A 306 -16.87 7.54 -7.36
N ARG A 307 -16.03 7.05 -6.43
CA ARG A 307 -16.48 6.35 -5.23
C ARG A 307 -17.19 7.31 -4.27
N GLU A 308 -16.66 8.53 -4.12
CA GLU A 308 -17.28 9.59 -3.32
C GLU A 308 -18.66 9.97 -3.84
N LEU A 309 -18.84 10.07 -5.16
CA LEU A 309 -20.16 10.27 -5.80
C LEU A 309 -21.11 9.09 -5.50
N LEU A 310 -20.64 7.85 -5.68
CA LEU A 310 -21.46 6.66 -5.49
C LEU A 310 -21.92 6.48 -4.04
N LEU A 311 -21.07 6.84 -3.08
CA LEU A 311 -21.42 6.84 -1.65
C LEU A 311 -22.21 8.09 -1.22
N GLY A 312 -22.31 9.10 -2.10
CA GLY A 312 -22.96 10.37 -1.82
C GLY A 312 -22.17 11.26 -0.86
N LEU A 313 -20.85 11.08 -0.76
CA LEU A 313 -19.94 11.99 -0.03
C LEU A 313 -19.84 13.36 -0.70
N ILE A 314 -20.04 13.40 -2.02
CA ILE A 314 -20.08 14.61 -2.86
C ILE A 314 -21.25 14.55 -3.84
N GLY A 315 -21.75 15.72 -4.25
CA GLY A 315 -22.75 15.88 -5.31
C GLY A 315 -22.13 15.95 -6.71
N HIS A 316 -22.98 16.06 -7.74
CA HIS A 316 -22.54 16.06 -9.14
C HIS A 316 -21.62 17.24 -9.50
N GLU A 317 -21.76 18.38 -8.81
CA GLU A 317 -20.92 19.55 -9.01
C GLU A 317 -19.67 19.53 -8.11
N GLY A 318 -19.49 18.49 -7.29
CA GLY A 318 -18.35 18.31 -6.38
C GLY A 318 -18.54 18.94 -4.99
N GLU A 319 -19.73 19.49 -4.71
CA GLU A 319 -20.12 20.00 -3.41
C GLU A 319 -20.27 18.88 -2.38
N ALA A 320 -20.00 19.17 -1.10
CA ALA A 320 -20.17 18.18 -0.04
C ALA A 320 -21.66 17.81 0.12
N ALA A 321 -21.97 16.52 0.10
CA ALA A 321 -23.33 16.00 0.26
C ALA A 321 -23.53 15.36 1.64
N LYS A 322 -23.48 14.02 1.77
CA LYS A 322 -23.54 13.35 3.07
C LYS A 322 -22.29 13.64 3.91
N SER A 323 -22.45 13.68 5.23
CA SER A 323 -21.30 13.79 6.15
C SER A 323 -20.46 12.51 6.13
N VAL A 324 -19.18 12.64 6.48
CA VAL A 324 -18.24 11.52 6.57
C VAL A 324 -18.73 10.49 7.59
N GLU A 325 -19.25 10.94 8.73
CA GLU A 325 -19.72 10.10 9.83
C GLU A 325 -20.94 9.28 9.42
N ARG A 326 -21.85 9.88 8.64
CA ARG A 326 -23.03 9.19 8.12
C ARG A 326 -22.61 8.08 7.15
N VAL A 327 -21.74 8.38 6.20
CA VAL A 327 -21.25 7.39 5.24
C VAL A 327 -20.43 6.31 5.94
N GLY A 328 -19.57 6.67 6.89
CA GLY A 328 -18.85 5.70 7.71
C GLY A 328 -19.78 4.78 8.51
N ALA A 329 -20.91 5.29 9.02
CA ALA A 329 -21.93 4.45 9.66
C ALA A 329 -22.63 3.51 8.66
N GLU A 330 -22.97 3.99 7.46
CA GLU A 330 -23.55 3.17 6.38
C GLU A 330 -22.58 2.04 5.95
N LEU A 331 -21.28 2.35 5.79
CA LEU A 331 -20.25 1.37 5.45
C LEU A 331 -20.04 0.35 6.59
N ARG A 332 -20.08 0.77 7.85
CA ARG A 332 -20.05 -0.16 9.00
C ARG A 332 -21.28 -1.08 9.02
N GLY A 333 -22.44 -0.57 8.64
CA GLY A 333 -23.64 -1.41 8.47
C GLY A 333 -23.46 -2.46 7.38
N GLN A 334 -22.85 -2.09 6.25
CA GLN A 334 -22.50 -3.04 5.19
C GLN A 334 -21.49 -4.09 5.66
N LEU A 335 -20.47 -3.69 6.43
CA LEU A 335 -19.52 -4.62 7.02
C LEU A 335 -20.22 -5.58 8.00
N GLY A 336 -21.13 -5.08 8.84
CA GLY A 336 -21.91 -5.92 9.74
C GLY A 336 -22.78 -6.95 9.01
N ALA A 337 -23.37 -6.58 7.86
CA ALA A 337 -24.08 -7.52 7.00
C ALA A 337 -23.13 -8.58 6.41
N ALA A 338 -21.90 -8.20 6.06
CA ALA A 338 -20.89 -9.15 5.58
C ALA A 338 -20.49 -10.13 6.69
N GLU A 339 -20.19 -9.63 7.89
CA GLU A 339 -19.86 -10.47 9.04
C GLU A 339 -21.02 -11.42 9.43
N HIS A 340 -22.28 -10.98 9.26
CA HIS A 340 -23.43 -11.86 9.45
C HIS A 340 -23.39 -13.06 8.49
N ASN A 341 -23.18 -12.80 7.20
CA ASN A 341 -23.05 -13.84 6.19
C ASN A 341 -21.84 -14.75 6.43
N VAL A 342 -20.72 -14.21 6.93
CA VAL A 342 -19.56 -14.99 7.38
C VAL A 342 -19.93 -15.92 8.52
N ARG A 343 -20.60 -15.43 9.57
CA ARG A 343 -21.05 -16.26 10.71
C ARG A 343 -21.95 -17.40 10.24
N LEU A 344 -22.93 -17.11 9.38
CA LEU A 344 -23.82 -18.12 8.84
C LEU A 344 -23.06 -19.19 8.05
N PHE A 345 -22.13 -18.78 7.17
CA PHE A 345 -21.29 -19.69 6.42
C PHE A 345 -20.47 -20.62 7.34
N LEU A 346 -19.79 -20.05 8.35
CA LEU A 346 -18.95 -20.79 9.28
C LEU A 346 -19.77 -21.73 10.17
N ALA A 347 -20.96 -21.32 10.59
CA ALA A 347 -21.89 -22.14 11.35
C ALA A 347 -22.36 -23.36 10.54
N VAL A 348 -22.79 -23.16 9.30
CA VAL A 348 -23.18 -24.26 8.40
C VAL A 348 -21.99 -25.19 8.14
N LYS A 349 -20.81 -24.63 7.86
CA LYS A 349 -19.58 -25.42 7.68
C LYS A 349 -19.29 -26.32 8.87
N ALA A 350 -19.34 -25.77 10.10
CA ALA A 350 -19.09 -26.54 11.31
C ALA A 350 -20.09 -27.70 11.49
N VAL A 351 -21.38 -27.48 11.20
CA VAL A 351 -22.41 -28.52 11.26
C VAL A 351 -22.17 -29.61 10.22
N LEU A 352 -21.88 -29.24 8.98
CA LEU A 352 -21.63 -30.22 7.91
C LEU A 352 -20.34 -31.01 8.13
N ASP A 353 -19.27 -30.37 8.59
CA ASP A 353 -18.00 -31.05 8.88
C ASP A 353 -18.19 -32.03 10.06
N THR A 354 -18.87 -31.60 11.13
CA THR A 354 -19.14 -32.48 12.29
C THR A 354 -20.03 -33.66 11.92
N ALA A 355 -21.06 -33.44 11.08
CA ALA A 355 -21.90 -34.52 10.59
C ALA A 355 -21.10 -35.49 9.69
N SER A 356 -20.19 -34.97 8.87
CA SER A 356 -19.33 -35.77 7.98
C SER A 356 -18.39 -36.66 8.77
N ASP A 357 -17.75 -36.10 9.81
CA ASP A 357 -16.90 -36.84 10.73
C ASP A 357 -17.68 -37.93 11.46
N ALA A 358 -18.89 -37.60 11.96
CA ALA A 358 -19.71 -38.52 12.74
C ALA A 358 -20.17 -39.76 11.96
N VAL A 359 -20.44 -39.62 10.66
CA VAL A 359 -20.75 -40.76 9.77
C VAL A 359 -19.52 -41.33 9.05
N GLY A 360 -18.35 -40.73 9.27
CA GLY A 360 -17.06 -41.13 8.69
C GLY A 360 -17.02 -41.05 7.17
N LEU A 361 -17.53 -39.96 6.59
CA LEU A 361 -17.46 -39.71 5.15
C LEU A 361 -16.01 -39.52 4.69
N ASP A 362 -15.72 -39.94 3.47
CA ASP A 362 -14.41 -39.77 2.84
C ASP A 362 -14.43 -38.44 2.08
N ILE A 363 -14.06 -37.35 2.77
CA ILE A 363 -13.97 -36.00 2.18
C ILE A 363 -12.50 -35.69 1.89
N ASP A 364 -12.24 -35.26 0.66
CA ASP A 364 -10.89 -34.94 0.19
C ASP A 364 -10.32 -33.69 0.90
N GLY A 365 -9.16 -33.87 1.54
CA GLY A 365 -8.36 -32.77 2.11
C GLY A 365 -8.79 -32.33 3.52
N ASP A 366 -7.90 -31.62 4.20
CA ASP A 366 -8.09 -31.20 5.60
C ASP A 366 -9.11 -30.05 5.77
N GLY A 367 -9.63 -29.49 4.66
CA GLY A 367 -10.51 -28.31 4.65
C GLY A 367 -12.01 -28.60 4.80
N GLY A 368 -12.43 -29.87 4.71
CA GLY A 368 -13.84 -30.28 4.80
C GLY A 368 -14.66 -29.99 3.53
N LEU A 369 -15.98 -30.17 3.61
CA LEU A 369 -16.89 -30.13 2.46
C LEU A 369 -16.91 -28.77 1.75
N LEU A 370 -16.66 -27.70 2.51
CA LEU A 370 -16.74 -26.32 2.05
C LEU A 370 -15.35 -25.66 1.95
N ALA A 371 -14.29 -26.45 1.71
CA ALA A 371 -12.92 -25.95 1.59
C ALA A 371 -12.78 -24.83 0.54
N GLY A 372 -13.27 -25.05 -0.69
CA GLY A 372 -13.17 -24.04 -1.76
C GLY A 372 -13.85 -22.69 -1.44
N PRO A 373 -15.12 -22.69 -0.99
CA PRO A 373 -15.78 -21.48 -0.49
C PRO A 373 -15.08 -20.83 0.70
N TYR A 374 -14.54 -21.64 1.62
CA TYR A 374 -13.82 -21.17 2.78
C TYR A 374 -12.53 -20.43 2.38
N ASP A 375 -11.72 -21.01 1.51
CA ASP A 375 -10.48 -20.40 1.02
C ASP A 375 -10.75 -19.09 0.26
N ARG A 376 -11.83 -19.05 -0.54
CA ARG A 376 -12.26 -17.82 -1.21
C ARG A 376 -12.61 -16.73 -0.20
N LEU A 377 -13.40 -17.07 0.81
CA LEU A 377 -13.83 -16.11 1.82
C LEU A 377 -12.63 -15.58 2.62
N ASP A 378 -11.72 -16.47 3.01
CA ASP A 378 -10.49 -16.14 3.72
C ASP A 378 -9.63 -15.14 2.92
N ALA A 379 -9.48 -15.37 1.60
CA ALA A 379 -8.75 -14.46 0.73
C ALA A 379 -9.38 -13.05 0.66
N PHE A 380 -10.71 -12.95 0.54
CA PHE A 380 -11.41 -11.66 0.53
C PHE A 380 -11.26 -10.90 1.85
N ILE A 381 -11.37 -11.61 2.98
CA ILE A 381 -11.18 -11.02 4.31
C ILE A 381 -9.72 -10.56 4.49
N GLY A 382 -8.75 -11.38 4.06
CA GLY A 382 -7.33 -11.06 4.12
C GLY A 382 -6.96 -9.81 3.34
N LEU A 383 -7.44 -9.68 2.09
CA LEU A 383 -7.22 -8.49 1.26
C LEU A 383 -7.85 -7.24 1.85
N PHE A 384 -9.12 -7.31 2.28
CA PHE A 384 -9.80 -6.20 2.92
C PHE A 384 -9.05 -5.71 4.17
N ASN A 385 -8.64 -6.62 5.05
CA ASN A 385 -7.90 -6.28 6.25
C ASN A 385 -6.53 -5.67 5.92
N LEU A 386 -5.81 -6.19 4.93
CA LEU A 386 -4.53 -5.66 4.49
C LEU A 386 -4.67 -4.21 4.00
N HIS A 387 -5.56 -3.95 3.05
CA HIS A 387 -5.74 -2.61 2.49
C HIS A 387 -6.27 -1.61 3.55
N LEU A 388 -7.08 -2.06 4.52
CA LEU A 388 -7.54 -1.23 5.62
C LEU A 388 -6.40 -0.83 6.56
N GLU A 389 -5.50 -1.75 6.88
CA GLU A 389 -4.31 -1.46 7.70
C GLU A 389 -3.36 -0.49 6.97
N GLU A 390 -3.13 -0.70 5.67
CA GLU A 390 -2.34 0.23 4.84
C GLU A 390 -2.99 1.63 4.76
N LEU A 391 -4.32 1.70 4.71
CA LEU A 391 -5.03 2.98 4.76
C LEU A 391 -4.79 3.69 6.10
N LYS A 392 -4.79 2.95 7.22
CA LYS A 392 -4.61 3.47 8.59
C LYS A 392 -3.17 3.81 8.94
N ALA A 393 -2.19 3.31 8.19
CA ALA A 393 -0.79 3.63 8.39
C ALA A 393 -0.49 5.14 8.31
N ASP A 394 0.62 5.53 8.95
CA ASP A 394 1.09 6.91 8.99
C ASP A 394 1.31 7.47 7.58
N ARG A 395 0.85 8.71 7.40
CA ARG A 395 0.92 9.37 6.11
C ARG A 395 2.36 9.74 5.77
N LYS A 396 2.70 9.62 4.50
CA LYS A 396 4.01 10.04 3.99
C LYS A 396 3.99 11.53 3.66
N HIS A 397 5.16 12.18 3.69
CA HIS A 397 5.29 13.62 3.45
C HIS A 397 4.84 14.08 2.05
N TRP A 398 4.78 13.15 1.09
CA TRP A 398 4.33 13.40 -0.29
C TRP A 398 2.82 13.22 -0.49
N GLN A 399 2.09 12.71 0.50
CA GLN A 399 0.67 12.44 0.38
C GLN A 399 -0.18 13.70 0.53
N SER A 400 -1.35 13.63 -0.11
CA SER A 400 -2.52 14.52 -0.07
C SER A 400 -2.87 15.20 1.24
N CYS A 401 -3.95 15.99 1.29
CA CYS A 401 -4.82 15.95 2.47
C CYS A 401 -5.75 14.73 2.38
N GLU A 402 -6.18 14.19 3.51
CA GLU A 402 -7.05 13.02 3.52
C GLU A 402 -8.42 13.34 2.90
N THR A 403 -8.87 12.48 2.00
CA THR A 403 -10.18 12.63 1.32
C THR A 403 -11.35 12.37 2.25
N ARG A 404 -12.56 12.72 1.80
CA ARG A 404 -13.78 12.35 2.55
C ARG A 404 -13.97 10.83 2.55
N LEU A 405 -13.61 10.16 1.45
CA LEU A 405 -13.62 8.70 1.33
C LEU A 405 -12.68 8.04 2.34
N GLU A 406 -11.41 8.42 2.35
CA GLU A 406 -10.40 7.85 3.25
C GLU A 406 -10.83 8.00 4.72
N LYS A 407 -11.33 9.18 5.11
CA LYS A 407 -11.86 9.41 6.46
C LYS A 407 -13.00 8.46 6.81
N ALA A 408 -13.93 8.24 5.88
CA ALA A 408 -15.05 7.33 6.10
C ALA A 408 -14.59 5.87 6.20
N LEU A 409 -13.65 5.45 5.34
CA LEU A 409 -13.12 4.08 5.33
C LEU A 409 -12.29 3.76 6.58
N ARG A 410 -11.52 4.72 7.11
CA ARG A 410 -10.76 4.53 8.36
C ARG A 410 -11.64 4.26 9.59
N MET A 411 -12.95 4.55 9.51
CA MET A 411 -13.90 4.23 10.57
C MET A 411 -14.26 2.73 10.62
N LEU A 412 -13.88 1.95 9.61
CA LEU A 412 -14.14 0.51 9.55
C LEU A 412 -13.19 -0.27 10.48
N PRO A 413 -13.70 -1.25 11.23
CA PRO A 413 -12.87 -2.24 11.89
C PRO A 413 -12.37 -3.29 10.87
N THR A 414 -11.31 -4.00 11.24
CA THR A 414 -10.91 -5.23 10.56
C THR A 414 -11.90 -6.35 10.88
N ILE A 415 -12.02 -7.32 9.98
CA ILE A 415 -12.83 -8.53 10.19
C ILE A 415 -11.97 -9.53 10.96
N ASP A 416 -12.36 -9.85 12.18
CA ASP A 416 -11.72 -10.87 13.02
C ASP A 416 -12.46 -12.20 12.85
N VAL A 417 -11.99 -13.05 11.93
CA VAL A 417 -12.63 -14.34 11.60
C VAL A 417 -12.76 -15.24 12.82
N ASP A 418 -11.82 -15.20 13.75
CA ASP A 418 -11.84 -16.07 14.94
C ASP A 418 -13.02 -15.73 15.86
N ARG A 419 -13.44 -14.45 15.93
CA ARG A 419 -14.66 -14.04 16.65
C ARG A 419 -15.94 -14.48 15.97
N LEU A 420 -15.92 -14.60 14.64
CA LEU A 420 -17.09 -14.97 13.83
C LEU A 420 -17.32 -16.49 13.75
N ARG A 421 -16.33 -17.29 14.13
CA ARG A 421 -16.46 -18.76 14.17
C ARG A 421 -17.36 -19.20 15.34
N PRO A 422 -18.03 -20.36 15.22
CA PRO A 422 -18.67 -21.00 16.36
C PRO A 422 -17.70 -21.20 17.52
N SER A 423 -18.16 -20.95 18.74
CA SER A 423 -17.37 -21.08 19.95
C SER A 423 -16.91 -22.52 20.20
N SER A 424 -15.82 -22.70 20.94
CA SER A 424 -15.32 -24.03 21.31
C SER A 424 -16.38 -24.88 22.02
N ASP A 425 -17.20 -24.23 22.86
CA ASP A 425 -18.24 -24.89 23.64
C ASP A 425 -19.40 -25.34 22.73
N SER A 426 -19.80 -24.49 21.78
CA SER A 426 -20.78 -24.85 20.75
C SER A 426 -20.31 -26.03 19.90
N LEU A 427 -19.03 -26.03 19.50
CA LEU A 427 -18.44 -27.13 18.73
C LEU A 427 -18.36 -28.43 19.54
N ALA A 428 -18.07 -28.35 20.84
CA ALA A 428 -18.05 -29.52 21.73
C ALA A 428 -19.45 -30.12 21.91
N GLN A 429 -20.47 -29.28 22.10
CA GLN A 429 -21.86 -29.73 22.19
C GLN A 429 -22.33 -30.36 20.87
N LEU A 430 -22.01 -29.72 19.74
CA LEU A 430 -22.35 -30.22 18.41
C LEU A 430 -21.84 -31.65 18.19
N LYS A 431 -20.57 -31.93 18.54
CA LYS A 431 -19.98 -33.28 18.44
C LYS A 431 -20.70 -34.34 19.27
N GLY A 432 -21.29 -33.96 20.41
CA GLY A 432 -22.01 -34.88 21.28
C GLY A 432 -23.40 -35.28 20.77
N GLU A 433 -24.05 -34.45 19.96
CA GLU A 433 -25.50 -34.56 19.68
C GLU A 433 -25.84 -34.66 18.17
N THR A 434 -24.86 -34.57 17.26
CA THR A 434 -25.11 -34.39 15.82
C THR A 434 -25.94 -35.52 15.19
N LEU A 435 -25.72 -36.79 15.56
CA LEU A 435 -26.44 -37.93 14.97
C LEU A 435 -27.81 -38.19 15.60
N ASP A 436 -27.98 -37.89 16.89
CA ASP A 436 -29.24 -38.11 17.59
C ASP A 436 -30.33 -37.14 17.11
N ASP A 437 -29.89 -35.94 16.70
CA ASP A 437 -30.76 -34.85 16.25
C ASP A 437 -30.93 -34.77 14.72
N ALA A 438 -30.20 -35.58 13.94
CA ALA A 438 -30.31 -35.66 12.48
C ALA A 438 -31.61 -36.36 12.00
N ARG A 439 -32.73 -36.11 12.68
CA ARG A 439 -34.05 -36.67 12.39
C ARG A 439 -34.97 -35.56 11.90
N GLY A 440 -35.56 -35.76 10.73
CA GLY A 440 -36.49 -34.81 10.10
C GLY A 440 -35.81 -33.79 9.19
N ASP A 441 -36.59 -32.93 8.55
CA ASP A 441 -36.10 -32.03 7.49
C ASP A 441 -35.52 -30.71 8.03
N GLU A 442 -35.67 -30.43 9.32
CA GLU A 442 -35.29 -29.15 9.96
C GLU A 442 -34.01 -29.25 10.80
N TRP A 443 -33.40 -30.44 10.91
CA TRP A 443 -32.27 -30.68 11.83
C TRP A 443 -31.09 -29.72 11.61
N LEU A 444 -30.75 -29.45 10.34
CA LEU A 444 -29.66 -28.54 9.99
C LEU A 444 -29.94 -27.13 10.52
N SER A 445 -31.14 -26.60 10.26
CA SER A 445 -31.51 -25.25 10.70
C SER A 445 -31.52 -25.17 12.23
N ALA A 446 -32.08 -26.16 12.91
CA ALA A 446 -32.07 -26.22 14.37
C ALA A 446 -30.65 -26.23 14.94
N LYS A 447 -29.72 -27.01 14.36
CA LYS A 447 -28.33 -27.07 14.80
C LYS A 447 -27.57 -25.78 14.53
N VAL A 448 -27.72 -25.20 13.33
CA VAL A 448 -27.10 -23.90 12.99
C VAL A 448 -27.56 -22.82 13.96
N TRP A 449 -28.86 -22.78 14.29
CA TRP A 449 -29.42 -21.79 15.22
C TRP A 449 -29.03 -22.00 16.68
N SER A 450 -28.63 -23.22 17.06
CA SER A 450 -28.13 -23.50 18.41
C SER A 450 -26.69 -23.05 18.64
N LEU A 451 -25.93 -22.68 17.60
CA LEU A 451 -24.54 -22.27 17.74
C LEU A 451 -24.43 -20.83 18.25
N GLU A 452 -23.45 -20.63 19.14
CA GLU A 452 -22.97 -19.34 19.60
C GLU A 452 -21.60 -19.06 19.00
N CYS A 453 -21.35 -17.82 18.57
CA CYS A 453 -20.07 -17.40 17.99
C CYS A 453 -19.03 -17.08 19.08
N GLY A 454 -17.76 -16.94 18.70
CA GLY A 454 -16.66 -16.59 19.61
C GLY A 454 -16.81 -15.23 20.30
N ASP A 455 -17.64 -14.33 19.76
CA ASP A 455 -18.02 -13.05 20.36
C ASP A 455 -19.27 -13.12 21.27
N GLY A 456 -19.85 -14.30 21.45
CA GLY A 456 -21.02 -14.53 22.30
C GLY A 456 -22.38 -14.28 21.63
N LEU A 457 -22.40 -13.97 20.33
CA LEU A 457 -23.66 -13.80 19.59
C LEU A 457 -24.23 -15.16 19.18
N ALA A 458 -25.50 -15.39 19.51
CA ALA A 458 -26.22 -16.58 19.04
C ALA A 458 -26.67 -16.39 17.58
N ILE A 459 -26.47 -17.42 16.73
CA ILE A 459 -26.82 -17.33 15.30
C ILE A 459 -28.31 -17.00 15.09
N LYS A 460 -29.19 -17.50 15.97
CA LYS A 460 -30.63 -17.21 15.94
C LYS A 460 -30.96 -15.72 16.08
N GLU A 461 -30.16 -14.96 16.82
CA GLU A 461 -30.38 -13.52 17.09
C GLU A 461 -30.03 -12.66 15.89
N LEU A 462 -29.41 -13.25 14.88
CA LEU A 462 -29.01 -12.56 13.67
C LEU A 462 -30.04 -12.67 12.53
N MET A 463 -31.13 -13.43 12.73
CA MET A 463 -32.17 -13.66 11.72
C MET A 463 -33.47 -12.86 11.99
N ASP A 464 -33.53 -12.12 13.10
CA ASP A 464 -34.58 -11.17 13.45
C ASP A 464 -34.16 -9.74 13.06
#